data_AF-A0A9E2RWN2-F1
#
_entry.id   AF-A0A9E2RWN2-F1
#
_cell.length_a   1.000
_cell.length_b   1.000
_cell.length_c   1.000
_cell.angle_alpha   90.00
_cell.angle_beta   90.00
_cell.angle_gamma   90.00
#
_symmetry.space_group_name_H-M   'P 1'
#
loop_
_entity.id
_entity.type
_entity.pdbx_description
1 polymer ?
#
loop_
_entity_poly.entity_id
_entity_poly.type
_entity_poly.pdbx_seq_one_letter_code
_entity_poly.pdbx_strand_id
1 'polypeptide(L)'
;MEPTLVDGDDILAIRPWRAVRPGDIVVLLDPRDSTRWLVKRVQGREGEWVELRGDNAEASTDSRHFGPRPASELKYIAVFPRSSGK
;
A
#
# COMPACT_ATOMS: atom_id res chain seq x y z
N MET A 1 2.27 -0.91 8.89
CA MET A 1 1.32 -1.87 8.26
C MET A 1 1.29 -3.10 9.15
N GLU A 2 1.14 -2.89 10.46
CA GLU A 2 1.32 -3.96 11.44
C GLU A 2 0.14 -4.94 11.38
N PRO A 3 0.37 -6.25 11.59
CA PRO A 3 1.65 -6.87 11.96
C PRO A 3 2.55 -7.21 10.76
N THR A 4 2.10 -7.03 9.52
CA THR A 4 2.88 -7.45 8.33
C THR A 4 4.15 -6.65 8.12
N LEU A 5 4.10 -5.34 8.35
CA LEU A 5 5.28 -4.46 8.38
C LEU A 5 5.20 -3.58 9.62
N VAL A 6 6.23 -3.66 10.45
CA VAL A 6 6.45 -2.77 11.59
C VAL A 6 7.30 -1.57 11.17
N ASP A 7 7.31 -0.53 11.99
CA ASP A 7 8.23 0.59 11.78
C ASP A 7 9.69 0.11 11.80
N GLY A 8 10.48 0.57 10.84
CA GLY A 8 11.88 0.13 10.64
C GLY A 8 12.07 -1.15 9.80
N ASP A 9 11.01 -1.76 9.27
CA ASP A 9 11.13 -2.85 8.31
C ASP A 9 11.62 -2.36 6.94
N ASP A 10 12.55 -3.10 6.36
CA ASP A 10 12.97 -2.91 4.98
C ASP A 10 12.06 -3.69 4.03
N ILE A 11 11.59 -3.01 2.98
CA ILE A 11 10.80 -3.64 1.92
C ILE A 11 11.47 -3.48 0.56
N LEU A 12 11.45 -4.54 -0.24
CA LEU A 12 11.75 -4.43 -1.66
C LEU A 12 10.46 -4.17 -2.42
N ALA A 13 10.37 -3.01 -3.09
CA ALA A 13 9.24 -2.63 -3.93
C ALA A 13 9.70 -2.34 -5.36
N ILE A 14 9.02 -2.91 -6.34
CA ILE A 14 9.37 -2.79 -7.76
C ILE A 14 8.20 -2.22 -8.56
N ARG A 15 8.50 -1.60 -9.71
CA ARG A 15 7.47 -1.03 -10.59
C ARG A 15 6.45 -2.11 -10.97
N PRO A 16 5.14 -1.81 -11.01
CA PRO A 16 4.13 -2.80 -11.39
C PRO A 16 4.42 -3.41 -12.76
N TRP A 17 4.62 -4.73 -12.80
CA TRP A 17 4.82 -5.52 -14.03
C TRP A 17 3.55 -6.30 -14.41
N ARG A 18 2.51 -6.19 -13.60
CA ARG A 18 1.17 -6.77 -13.79
C ARG A 18 0.15 -5.84 -13.17
N ALA A 19 -1.12 -6.06 -13.49
CA ALA A 19 -2.23 -5.46 -12.77
C ALA A 19 -2.17 -5.82 -11.28
N VAL A 20 -2.34 -4.82 -10.41
CA VAL A 20 -2.49 -5.03 -8.96
C VAL A 20 -3.74 -5.84 -8.65
N ARG A 21 -3.65 -6.67 -7.61
CA ARG A 21 -4.70 -7.59 -7.18
C ARG A 21 -4.94 -7.46 -5.67
N PRO A 22 -6.13 -7.84 -5.18
CA PRO A 22 -6.36 -7.98 -3.74
C PRO A 22 -5.26 -8.80 -3.06
N GLY A 23 -4.78 -8.32 -1.92
CA GLY A 23 -3.66 -8.89 -1.16
C GLY A 23 -2.31 -8.24 -1.45
N ASP A 24 -2.10 -7.61 -2.61
CA ASP A 24 -0.85 -6.92 -2.93
C ASP A 24 -0.57 -5.79 -1.94
N ILE A 25 0.66 -5.68 -1.47
CA ILE A 25 1.15 -4.49 -0.75
C ILE A 25 1.72 -3.54 -1.78
N VAL A 26 1.24 -2.31 -1.78
CA VAL A 26 1.56 -1.29 -2.79
C VAL A 26 2.07 -0.02 -2.15
N VAL A 27 2.87 0.70 -2.93
CA VAL A 27 3.45 1.98 -2.55
C VAL A 27 2.92 3.06 -3.48
N LEU A 28 2.40 4.13 -2.90
CA LEU A 28 1.84 5.30 -3.59
C LEU A 28 2.21 6.58 -2.84
N LEU A 29 2.09 7.72 -3.51
CA LEU A 29 2.17 9.02 -2.82
C LEU A 29 0.90 9.26 -2.02
N ASP A 30 1.00 9.96 -0.89
CA ASP A 30 -0.18 10.39 -0.14
C ASP A 30 -0.98 11.36 -1.03
N PRO A 31 -2.27 11.10 -1.31
CA PRO A 31 -3.09 11.98 -2.14
C PRO A 31 -3.28 13.38 -1.53
N ARG A 32 -2.96 13.55 -0.25
CA ARG A 32 -3.06 14.83 0.48
C ARG A 32 -1.72 15.54 0.59
N ASP A 33 -0.60 14.83 0.38
CA ASP A 33 0.75 15.35 0.46
C ASP A 33 1.68 14.54 -0.46
N SER A 34 1.98 15.10 -1.63
CA SER A 34 2.80 14.44 -2.65
C SER A 34 4.28 14.28 -2.27
N THR A 35 4.71 14.79 -1.11
CA THR A 35 6.07 14.58 -0.59
C THR A 35 6.18 13.32 0.26
N ARG A 36 5.04 12.74 0.66
CA ARG A 36 4.97 11.57 1.54
C ARG A 36 4.60 10.30 0.76
N TRP A 37 5.30 9.21 1.04
CA TRP A 37 4.92 7.88 0.56
C TRP A 37 4.02 7.15 1.57
N LEU A 38 3.07 6.38 1.04
CA LEU A 38 2.20 5.48 1.79
C LEU A 38 2.47 4.04 1.35
N VAL A 39 2.39 3.12 2.30
CA VAL A 39 2.38 1.68 2.06
C VAL A 39 1.04 1.13 2.55
N LYS A 40 0.28 0.48 1.67
CA LYS A 40 -1.05 -0.07 1.96
C LYS A 40 -1.25 -1.41 1.28
N ARG A 41 -2.21 -2.20 1.76
CA ARG A 41 -2.66 -3.44 1.12
C ARG A 41 -3.87 -3.16 0.24
N VAL A 42 -3.89 -3.74 -0.95
CA VAL A 42 -5.06 -3.74 -1.83
C VAL A 42 -6.11 -4.67 -1.22
N GLN A 43 -7.24 -4.13 -0.83
CA GLN A 43 -8.38 -4.89 -0.32
C GLN A 43 -9.27 -5.38 -1.47
N GLY A 44 -9.46 -4.55 -2.49
CA GLY A 44 -10.36 -4.79 -3.59
C GLY A 44 -9.99 -3.98 -4.82
N ARG A 45 -10.47 -4.40 -5.98
CA ARG A 45 -10.33 -3.67 -7.25
C ARG A 45 -11.66 -3.72 -8.00
N GLU A 46 -12.10 -2.57 -8.49
CA GLU A 46 -13.27 -2.42 -9.35
C GLU A 46 -12.89 -1.56 -10.55
N GLY A 47 -12.77 -2.19 -11.73
CA GLY A 47 -12.26 -1.54 -12.93
C GLY A 47 -10.86 -0.97 -12.70
N GLU A 48 -10.75 0.36 -12.80
CA GLU A 48 -9.49 1.10 -12.58
C GLU A 48 -9.31 1.59 -11.14
N TRP A 49 -10.29 1.38 -10.27
CA TRP A 49 -10.26 1.83 -8.87
C TRP A 49 -9.81 0.71 -7.94
N VAL A 50 -8.98 1.06 -6.96
CA VAL A 50 -8.49 0.16 -5.93
C VAL A 50 -8.85 0.66 -4.55
N GLU A 51 -9.32 -0.25 -3.70
CA GLU A 51 -9.54 0.03 -2.30
C GLU A 51 -8.29 -0.34 -1.51
N LEU A 52 -7.74 0.62 -0.78
CA LEU A 52 -6.53 0.44 0.01
C LEU A 52 -6.85 0.39 1.50
N ARG A 53 -6.22 -0.55 2.21
CA ARG A 53 -6.36 -0.74 3.65
C ARG A 53 -5.00 -0.84 4.31
N GLY A 54 -4.89 -0.32 5.53
CA GLY A 54 -3.82 -0.70 6.41
C GLY A 54 -4.16 -1.97 7.17
N ASP A 55 -3.16 -2.82 7.41
CA ASP A 55 -3.34 -4.06 8.17
C ASP A 55 -3.69 -3.79 9.64
N ASN A 56 -3.21 -2.68 10.21
CA ASN A 56 -3.68 -2.16 11.49
C ASN A 56 -4.79 -1.13 11.22
N ALA A 57 -6.04 -1.58 11.33
CA ALA A 57 -7.21 -0.78 10.98
C ALA A 57 -7.37 0.48 11.86
N GLU A 58 -6.96 0.42 13.13
CA GLU A 58 -7.11 1.50 14.13
C GLU A 58 -6.07 2.61 13.92
N ALA A 59 -4.87 2.26 13.45
CA ALA A 59 -3.78 3.21 13.22
C ALA A 59 -3.60 3.61 11.75
N SER A 60 -4.52 3.23 10.86
CA SER A 60 -4.36 3.43 9.42
C SER A 60 -5.22 4.56 8.85
N THR A 61 -4.56 5.57 8.29
CA THR A 61 -5.17 6.44 7.28
C THR A 61 -5.07 5.78 5.90
N ASP A 62 -6.20 5.37 5.34
CA ASP A 62 -6.31 4.65 4.06
C ASP A 62 -7.59 5.03 3.30
N SER A 63 -8.07 4.20 2.37
CA SER A 63 -9.24 4.53 1.55
C SER A 63 -10.52 4.81 2.35
N ARG A 64 -10.61 4.41 3.63
CA ARG A 64 -11.68 4.88 4.55
C ARG A 64 -11.71 6.40 4.73
N HIS A 65 -10.58 7.05 4.51
CA HIS A 65 -10.38 8.48 4.73
C HIS A 65 -10.26 9.26 3.42
N PHE A 66 -9.61 8.68 2.40
CA PHE A 66 -9.35 9.37 1.13
C PHE A 66 -10.03 8.73 -0.10
N GLY A 67 -10.90 7.73 0.12
CA GLY A 67 -11.59 7.00 -0.94
C GLY A 67 -10.71 5.98 -1.69
N PRO A 68 -11.29 5.24 -2.64
CA PRO A 68 -10.52 4.39 -3.54
C PRO A 68 -9.57 5.23 -4.41
N ARG A 69 -8.46 4.63 -4.86
CA ARG A 69 -7.47 5.29 -5.72
C ARG A 69 -7.42 4.67 -7.11
N PRO A 70 -7.12 5.42 -8.17
CA PRO A 70 -6.82 4.84 -9.47
C PRO A 70 -5.61 3.91 -9.41
N ALA A 71 -5.67 2.76 -10.08
CA ALA A 71 -4.57 1.80 -10.14
C ALA A 71 -3.28 2.41 -10.73
N SER A 72 -3.41 3.44 -11.59
CA SER A 72 -2.31 4.20 -12.17
C SER A 72 -1.51 5.05 -11.16
N GLU A 73 -2.06 5.29 -9.97
CA GLU A 73 -1.37 6.01 -8.91
C GLU A 73 -0.44 5.12 -8.08
N LEU A 74 -0.65 3.81 -8.13
CA LEU A 74 0.19 2.84 -7.44
C LEU A 74 1.54 2.73 -8.14
N LYS A 75 2.60 3.20 -7.48
CA LYS A 75 3.92 3.36 -8.11
C LYS A 75 4.77 2.10 -8.04
N TYR A 76 4.55 1.27 -7.02
CA TYR A 76 5.30 0.05 -6.78
C TYR A 76 4.43 -1.04 -6.13
N ILE A 77 4.82 -2.30 -6.34
CA ILE A 77 4.31 -3.47 -5.63
C ILE A 77 5.45 -4.02 -4.78
N ALA A 78 5.21 -4.23 -3.49
CA ALA A 78 6.17 -4.87 -2.60
C ALA A 78 6.26 -6.38 -2.91
N VAL A 79 7.48 -6.90 -3.03
CA VAL A 79 7.75 -8.30 -3.35
C VAL A 79 8.30 -9.09 -2.16
N PHE A 80 8.95 -8.43 -1.20
CA PHE A 80 9.45 -9.06 0.02
C PHE A 80 9.45 -8.06 1.18
N PRO A 81 8.72 -8.34 2.27
CA PRO A 81 8.98 -7.72 3.55
C PRO A 81 10.16 -8.43 4.23
N ARG A 82 11.20 -7.69 4.63
CA ARG A 82 12.20 -8.20 5.57
C ARG A 82 11.86 -7.61 6.92
N SER A 83 11.45 -8.48 7.85
CA SER A 83 11.40 -8.06 9.24
C SER A 83 12.84 -7.84 9.71
N SER A 84 13.13 -6.60 10.10
CA SER A 84 14.39 -6.24 10.73
C SER A 84 14.36 -6.81 12.15
N GLY A 85 14.54 -8.12 12.29
CA GLY A 85 14.60 -8.79 13.59
C GLY A 85 15.65 -8.11 14.46
N LYS A 86 15.18 -7.40 15.50
CA LYS A 86 15.97 -6.91 16.63
C LYS A 86 15.67 -7.77 17.84
#